data_AF-A0A5J5VWV5-F1
#
_entry.id   AF-A0A5J5VWV5-F1
#
_cell.length_a   1.000
_cell.length_b   1.000
_cell.length_c   1.000
_cell.angle_alpha   90.00
_cell.angle_beta   90.00
_cell.angle_gamma   90.00
#
_symmetry.space_group_name_H-M   'P 1'
#
loop_
_entity.id
_entity.type
_entity.pdbx_description
1 polymer ?
#
loop_
_entity_poly.entity_id
_entity_poly.type
_entity_poly.pdbx_seq_one_letter_code
_entity_poly.pdbx_strand_id
1 'polypeptide(L)'
;MPISVLLSERKYSFLCLASVLLISFAFLLLTYTSCPFFFAFSLPSDIHVSVSSPPPPSRSSSLQFPTEPELETQPADHLDLNVSLNIRWRACRLGSVTVDYIPCLDNSKAIKQLKSKKHLEHRERHCPKPPPRCLVPLPKGYKVPVQWPQSRDMIWYSNVPHPKLVEYKKEQNWVRKSDDYFVFPGGGTQFKNGVTAYIDFITETVPAIKWGEHIRVVLDVGCGVASFGGYLLDRDVVTMSFAPKDEHEAQIQFALERGIAATLSVIGSKKLTFPDDAYDLIHCARCRVHWEEDGGKPLLELNRILRPGGFFVWSATPVYRNDERDRYVWKSMVALTQSICWKVVAKRDNFDSTEIGLVIYQKPSSYSCYAHDRTKRPPLCDQKTKKEVSWFAAALNELPLWVMNVVPIDAQDTLSIIFERGLIGIYHDWCESLSTYPRTYDLLHSSFLFKNRQERCNIIDVAVEMDRILRPGGYLLLQDTMETIQKLNPVLRSLQWSTRLYEGQFLVGKKGFWRPKY
;
A
#
# COMPACT_ATOMS: atom_id res chain seq x y z
N MET A 1 -31.73 53.14 24.56
CA MET A 1 -32.11 51.73 24.31
C MET A 1 -31.27 50.84 25.22
N PRO A 2 -31.84 49.83 25.89
CA PRO A 2 -31.06 48.93 26.75
C PRO A 2 -30.14 48.03 25.92
N ILE A 3 -28.91 47.79 26.41
CA ILE A 3 -27.83 47.02 25.74
C ILE A 3 -28.27 45.59 25.37
N SER A 4 -29.26 45.04 26.08
CA SER A 4 -29.84 43.73 25.81
C SER A 4 -30.55 43.63 24.46
N VAL A 5 -31.00 44.75 23.87
CA VAL A 5 -31.69 44.75 22.56
C VAL A 5 -30.72 44.79 21.39
N LEU A 6 -29.49 45.30 21.58
CA LEU A 6 -28.48 45.34 20.51
C LEU A 6 -27.83 43.96 20.25
N LEU A 7 -27.91 43.03 21.21
CA LEU A 7 -27.27 41.71 21.16
C LEU A 7 -28.14 40.61 20.55
N SER A 8 -29.44 40.84 20.31
CA SER A 8 -30.32 39.82 19.71
C SER A 8 -30.32 39.79 18.18
N GLU A 9 -29.74 40.80 17.51
CA GLU A 9 -29.58 40.79 16.06
C GLU A 9 -28.14 40.39 15.66
N ARG A 10 -28.02 39.21 15.04
CA ARG A 10 -26.76 38.62 14.51
C ARG A 10 -25.93 39.50 13.57
N LYS A 11 -26.38 40.71 13.23
CA LYS A 11 -25.69 41.63 12.32
C LYS A 11 -24.56 42.42 12.99
N TYR A 12 -24.52 42.55 14.32
CA TYR A 12 -23.54 43.43 14.99
C TYR A 12 -22.53 42.71 15.90
N SER A 13 -22.64 41.38 16.12
CA SER A 13 -21.68 40.62 16.93
C SER A 13 -20.24 40.73 16.42
N PHE A 14 -20.03 40.81 15.10
CA PHE A 14 -18.69 40.92 14.52
C PHE A 14 -18.04 42.28 14.83
N LEU A 15 -18.82 43.36 14.82
CA LEU A 15 -18.33 44.71 15.12
C LEU A 15 -17.99 44.87 16.61
N CYS A 16 -18.75 44.25 17.51
CA CYS A 16 -18.42 44.19 18.93
C CYS A 16 -17.15 43.36 19.21
N LEU A 17 -16.95 42.24 18.52
CA LEU A 17 -15.73 41.44 18.70
C LEU A 17 -14.49 42.19 18.17
N ALA A 18 -14.63 42.86 17.02
CA ALA A 18 -13.57 43.65 16.43
C ALA A 18 -13.17 44.86 17.30
N SER A 19 -14.13 45.53 17.94
CA SER A 19 -13.83 46.66 18.84
C SER A 19 -13.14 46.20 20.13
N VAL A 20 -13.52 45.06 20.70
CA VAL A 20 -12.83 44.47 21.87
C VAL A 20 -11.39 44.08 21.54
N LEU A 21 -11.15 43.49 20.37
CA LEU A 21 -9.81 43.13 19.91
C LEU A 21 -8.94 44.37 19.65
N LEU A 22 -9.49 45.42 19.05
CA LEU A 22 -8.79 46.68 18.84
C LEU A 22 -8.41 47.38 20.15
N ILE A 23 -9.31 47.39 21.13
CA ILE A 23 -9.02 47.96 22.46
C ILE A 23 -7.94 47.15 23.17
N SER A 24 -7.99 45.81 23.08
CA SER A 24 -6.98 44.92 23.68
C SER A 24 -5.60 45.12 23.04
N PHE A 25 -5.54 45.29 21.72
CA PHE A 25 -4.30 45.52 20.99
C PHE A 25 -3.70 46.91 21.28
N ALA A 26 -4.55 47.94 21.40
CA ALA A 26 -4.13 49.27 21.81
C ALA A 26 -3.55 49.28 23.24
N PHE A 27 -4.14 48.51 24.16
CA PHE A 27 -3.63 48.37 25.53
C PHE A 27 -2.29 47.65 25.58
N LEU A 28 -2.07 46.66 24.72
CA LEU A 28 -0.81 45.93 24.58
C LEU A 28 0.31 46.81 24.01
N LEU A 29 -0.01 47.67 23.04
CA LEU A 29 0.94 48.64 22.48
C LEU A 29 1.31 49.75 23.48
N LEU A 30 0.35 50.19 24.31
CA LEU A 30 0.58 51.20 25.36
C LEU A 30 1.39 50.66 26.56
N THR A 31 1.33 49.35 26.82
CA THR A 31 2.11 48.70 27.89
C THR A 31 3.51 48.29 27.45
N TYR A 32 3.75 48.12 26.14
CA TYR A 32 5.06 47.72 25.60
C TYR A 32 6.07 48.87 25.54
N THR A 33 5.63 50.14 25.57
CA THR A 33 6.52 51.31 25.48
C THR A 33 7.09 51.78 26.82
N SER A 34 6.83 51.05 27.92
CA SER A 34 7.22 51.47 29.27
C SER A 34 7.88 50.36 30.11
N CYS A 35 9.03 49.81 29.69
CA CYS A 35 10.07 49.32 30.62
C CYS A 35 11.32 48.77 29.90
N PRO A 36 12.53 49.29 30.17
CA PRO A 36 13.79 48.67 29.82
C PRO A 36 14.44 48.08 31.08
N PHE A 37 14.44 46.75 31.27
CA PHE A 37 15.31 46.15 32.31
C PHE A 37 15.88 44.80 31.90
N PHE A 38 17.22 44.79 31.84
CA PHE A 38 18.10 43.64 31.85
C PHE A 38 17.91 42.81 33.12
N PHE A 39 17.88 41.48 32.99
CA PHE A 39 18.43 40.58 34.00
C PHE A 39 19.08 39.38 33.33
N ALA A 40 20.39 39.28 33.52
CA ALA A 40 21.14 38.04 33.36
C ALA A 40 20.86 37.16 34.58
N PHE A 41 20.53 35.88 34.37
CA PHE A 41 20.62 34.86 35.40
C PHE A 41 21.22 33.57 34.85
N SER A 42 22.21 33.10 35.60
CA SER A 42 23.05 31.93 35.40
C SER A 42 22.27 30.61 35.60
N LEU A 43 22.57 29.59 34.80
CA LEU A 43 22.11 28.22 35.01
C LEU A 43 22.85 27.56 36.19
N PRO A 44 22.15 26.80 37.05
CA PRO A 44 22.75 25.71 37.83
C PRO A 44 22.62 24.39 37.07
N SER A 45 23.73 23.65 37.05
CA SER A 45 23.86 22.27 36.58
C SER A 45 23.22 21.27 37.55
N ASP A 46 22.98 20.07 36.99
CA ASP A 46 22.90 18.76 37.66
C ASP A 46 21.56 18.31 38.28
N ILE A 47 20.80 17.56 37.47
CA ILE A 47 20.02 16.40 37.95
C ILE A 47 20.36 15.21 37.05
N HIS A 48 21.19 14.31 37.58
CA HIS A 48 21.46 12.99 37.01
C HIS A 48 20.27 12.05 37.25
N VAL A 49 19.64 11.56 36.19
CA VAL A 49 18.75 10.38 36.25
C VAL A 49 19.49 9.21 35.60
N SER A 50 19.92 8.28 36.45
CA SER A 50 20.53 7.01 36.07
C SER A 50 19.47 6.03 35.57
N VAL A 51 19.38 5.83 34.25
CA VAL A 51 18.67 4.69 33.65
C VAL A 51 19.70 3.60 33.37
N SER A 52 19.63 2.52 34.15
CA SER A 52 20.43 1.32 33.95
C SER A 52 20.03 0.62 32.65
N SER A 53 20.95 0.60 31.67
CA SER A 53 20.87 -0.26 30.49
C SER A 53 21.14 -1.72 30.86
N PRO A 54 20.41 -2.70 30.28
CA PRO A 54 20.76 -4.11 30.43
C PRO A 54 22.07 -4.43 29.68
N PRO A 55 22.84 -5.44 30.13
CA PRO A 55 24.14 -5.77 29.55
C PRO A 55 23.99 -6.34 28.13
N PRO A 56 25.03 -6.18 27.28
CA PRO A 56 25.03 -6.74 25.92
C PRO A 56 25.01 -8.27 25.98
N PRO A 57 24.30 -8.96 25.08
CA PRO A 57 24.39 -10.41 24.99
C PRO A 57 25.82 -10.82 24.61
N SER A 58 26.35 -11.74 25.39
CA SER A 58 27.63 -12.41 25.21
C SER A 58 27.74 -13.06 23.84
N ARG A 59 28.91 -12.89 23.20
CA ARG A 59 29.34 -13.58 21.97
C ARG A 59 28.97 -15.07 22.01
N SER A 60 28.03 -15.50 21.18
CA SER A 60 27.86 -16.89 20.77
C SER A 60 28.26 -17.05 19.30
N SER A 61 29.31 -17.83 19.09
CA SER A 61 29.70 -18.55 17.86
C SER A 61 29.38 -17.90 16.51
N SER A 62 30.43 -17.41 15.86
CA SER A 62 30.48 -17.21 14.41
C SER A 62 30.01 -18.49 13.69
N LEU A 63 28.85 -18.44 13.04
CA LEU A 63 28.53 -19.34 11.94
C LEU A 63 29.52 -19.01 10.81
N GLN A 64 30.58 -19.80 10.72
CA GLN A 64 31.44 -19.84 9.53
C GLN A 64 30.58 -20.39 8.39
N PHE A 65 30.29 -19.54 7.40
CA PHE A 65 29.83 -20.02 6.11
C PHE A 65 30.91 -20.94 5.53
N PRO A 66 30.58 -22.14 5.03
CA PRO A 66 31.54 -22.95 4.30
C PRO A 66 32.11 -22.13 3.15
N THR A 67 33.43 -22.10 3.06
CA THR A 67 34.17 -21.66 1.88
C THR A 67 33.58 -22.35 0.64
N GLU A 68 33.34 -21.59 -0.43
CA GLU A 68 32.92 -22.10 -1.74
C GLU A 68 33.70 -23.39 -2.08
N PRO A 69 33.02 -24.51 -2.39
CA PRO A 69 33.67 -25.52 -3.19
C PRO A 69 33.87 -24.93 -4.58
N GLU A 70 35.11 -24.83 -5.04
CA GLU A 70 35.44 -24.72 -6.46
C GLU A 70 34.79 -25.90 -7.19
N LEU A 71 33.59 -25.69 -7.71
CA LEU A 71 32.95 -26.62 -8.62
C LEU A 71 33.45 -26.28 -10.02
N GLU A 72 34.39 -27.08 -10.51
CA GLU A 72 34.90 -27.05 -11.88
C GLU A 72 33.72 -27.00 -12.86
N THR A 73 33.49 -25.82 -13.43
CA THR A 73 32.47 -25.59 -14.44
C THR A 73 33.11 -25.89 -15.79
N GLN A 74 32.69 -26.97 -16.44
CA GLN A 74 32.98 -27.18 -17.86
C GLN A 74 32.45 -26.00 -18.69
N PRO A 75 33.08 -25.64 -19.83
CA PRO A 75 32.79 -24.39 -20.51
C PRO A 75 31.38 -24.43 -21.08
N ALA A 76 30.49 -23.60 -20.52
CA ALA A 76 29.22 -23.29 -21.16
C ALA A 76 29.50 -22.66 -22.52
N ASP A 77 28.86 -23.19 -23.56
CA ASP A 77 28.86 -22.63 -24.91
C ASP A 77 28.69 -21.11 -24.85
N HIS A 78 29.75 -20.39 -25.22
CA HIS A 78 29.75 -18.94 -25.31
C HIS A 78 28.89 -18.52 -26.51
N LEU A 79 27.56 -18.51 -26.33
CA LEU A 79 26.68 -17.81 -27.25
C LEU A 79 26.90 -16.31 -27.06
N ASP A 80 27.55 -15.68 -28.04
CA ASP A 80 27.95 -14.28 -27.97
C ASP A 80 26.73 -13.34 -28.09
N LEU A 81 26.08 -13.07 -26.96
CA LEU A 81 24.92 -12.18 -26.83
C LEU A 81 25.31 -10.68 -26.93
N ASN A 82 26.48 -10.35 -27.49
CA ASN A 82 27.06 -9.01 -27.60
C ASN A 82 26.50 -8.18 -28.78
N VAL A 83 25.21 -8.28 -29.07
CA VAL A 83 24.57 -7.31 -29.96
C VAL A 83 24.38 -6.02 -29.18
N SER A 84 25.16 -4.97 -29.49
CA SER A 84 25.00 -3.66 -28.86
C SER A 84 23.85 -2.89 -29.53
N LEU A 85 22.70 -2.79 -28.87
CA LEU A 85 21.63 -1.87 -29.27
C LEU A 85 21.96 -0.45 -28.79
N ASN A 86 21.99 0.53 -29.70
CA ASN A 86 22.21 1.93 -29.35
C ASN A 86 20.88 2.61 -28.95
N ILE A 87 20.34 2.24 -27.78
CA ILE A 87 19.13 2.85 -27.21
C ILE A 87 19.53 4.07 -26.39
N ARG A 88 19.03 5.26 -26.76
CA ARG A 88 19.25 6.50 -26.00
C ARG A 88 18.19 6.70 -24.92
N TRP A 89 18.51 6.24 -23.71
CA TRP A 89 17.66 6.44 -22.53
C TRP A 89 17.65 7.90 -22.06
N ARG A 90 16.50 8.35 -21.55
CA ARG A 90 16.31 9.70 -20.99
C ARG A 90 15.59 9.60 -19.65
N ALA A 91 15.90 10.53 -18.75
CA ALA A 91 15.15 10.65 -17.50
C ALA A 91 13.73 11.17 -17.76
N CYS A 92 12.76 10.72 -16.96
CA CYS A 92 11.40 11.27 -17.00
C CYS A 92 11.40 12.74 -16.56
N ARG A 93 10.82 13.63 -17.37
CA ARG A 93 10.72 15.08 -17.09
C ARG A 93 9.30 15.43 -16.63
N LEU A 94 9.07 15.41 -15.32
CA LEU A 94 7.73 15.51 -14.71
C LEU A 94 7.67 16.49 -13.53
N GLY A 95 8.63 17.43 -13.43
CA GLY A 95 8.67 18.41 -12.34
C GLY A 95 8.94 17.78 -10.97
N SER A 96 8.14 18.13 -9.96
CA SER A 96 8.30 17.70 -8.56
C SER A 96 8.01 16.21 -8.30
N VAL A 97 7.35 15.49 -9.22
CA VAL A 97 6.88 14.10 -9.03
C VAL A 97 7.83 13.07 -9.67
N THR A 98 9.04 13.49 -10.06
CA THR A 98 9.89 12.66 -10.92
C THR A 98 10.33 11.34 -10.30
N VAL A 99 10.61 11.28 -9.00
CA VAL A 99 11.15 10.08 -8.34
C VAL A 99 10.11 9.01 -8.02
N ASP A 100 8.83 9.39 -7.96
CA ASP A 100 7.69 8.53 -7.59
C ASP A 100 6.65 8.45 -8.71
N TYR A 101 7.10 8.64 -9.94
CA TYR A 101 6.26 8.61 -11.11
C TYR A 101 5.72 7.20 -11.38
N ILE A 102 4.40 7.10 -11.47
CA ILE A 102 3.64 5.90 -11.80
C ILE A 102 2.81 6.22 -13.05
N PRO A 103 3.21 5.75 -14.24
CA PRO A 103 2.66 6.21 -15.51
C PRO A 103 1.13 6.20 -15.59
N CYS A 104 0.50 5.13 -15.09
CA CYS A 104 -0.95 4.97 -15.13
C CYS A 104 -1.71 5.77 -14.07
N LEU A 105 -1.05 6.29 -13.03
CA LEU A 105 -1.70 7.07 -11.97
C LEU A 105 -1.36 8.56 -12.06
N ASP A 106 -0.29 8.91 -12.78
CA ASP A 106 0.21 10.29 -12.92
C ASP A 106 -0.01 10.87 -14.33
N ASN A 107 -0.90 10.27 -15.12
CA ASN A 107 -1.27 10.77 -16.44
C ASN A 107 -2.17 12.01 -16.32
N SER A 108 -1.55 13.13 -15.97
CA SER A 108 -2.22 14.41 -15.75
C SER A 108 -3.03 14.89 -16.97
N LYS A 109 -2.61 14.53 -18.19
CA LYS A 109 -3.35 14.85 -19.42
C LYS A 109 -4.70 14.14 -19.44
N ALA A 110 -4.73 12.84 -19.19
CA ALA A 110 -5.99 12.08 -19.13
C ALA A 110 -6.86 12.51 -17.96
N ILE A 111 -6.26 12.71 -16.78
CA ILE A 111 -7.00 13.13 -15.57
C ILE A 111 -7.66 14.51 -15.76
N LYS A 112 -6.98 15.47 -16.41
CA LYS A 112 -7.55 16.80 -16.71
C LYS A 112 -8.70 16.77 -17.71
N GLN A 113 -8.78 15.72 -18.53
CA GLN A 113 -9.85 15.54 -19.53
C GLN A 113 -11.08 14.83 -18.96
N LEU A 114 -11.04 14.35 -17.72
CA LEU A 114 -12.19 13.74 -17.08
C LEU A 114 -13.31 14.76 -16.92
N LYS A 115 -14.52 14.35 -17.32
CA LYS A 115 -15.74 15.17 -17.16
C LYS A 115 -16.16 15.31 -15.69
N SER A 116 -15.73 14.38 -14.83
CA SER A 116 -16.09 14.30 -13.43
C SER A 116 -14.92 13.73 -12.62
N LYS A 117 -14.86 14.08 -11.33
CA LYS A 117 -13.97 13.47 -10.34
C LYS A 117 -14.72 12.62 -9.30
N LYS A 118 -16.04 12.46 -9.48
CA LYS A 118 -16.88 11.60 -8.64
C LYS A 118 -16.36 10.17 -8.63
N HIS A 119 -16.73 9.41 -7.60
CA HIS A 119 -16.34 8.00 -7.44
C HIS A 119 -14.82 7.78 -7.55
N LEU A 120 -14.04 8.81 -7.22
CA LEU A 120 -12.59 8.82 -7.31
C LEU A 120 -12.03 8.47 -8.70
N GLU A 121 -12.78 8.75 -9.79
CA GLU A 121 -12.36 8.47 -11.17
C GLU A 121 -10.97 9.01 -11.50
N HIS A 122 -10.60 10.17 -10.93
CA HIS A 122 -9.29 10.79 -11.10
C HIS A 122 -8.12 10.04 -10.45
N ARG A 123 -8.39 9.08 -9.55
CA ARG A 123 -7.42 8.23 -8.87
C ARG A 123 -7.35 6.82 -9.46
N GLU A 124 -8.23 6.51 -10.41
CA GLU A 124 -8.21 5.28 -11.18
C GLU A 124 -7.02 5.24 -12.14
N ARG A 125 -6.76 4.07 -12.72
CA ARG A 125 -5.74 3.90 -13.76
C ARG A 125 -6.15 4.61 -15.06
N HIS A 126 -5.28 5.50 -15.52
CA HIS A 126 -5.32 6.24 -16.79
C HIS A 126 -3.97 6.11 -17.53
N CYS A 127 -3.72 4.97 -18.17
CA CYS A 127 -2.42 4.69 -18.76
C CYS A 127 -2.12 5.54 -20.02
N PRO A 128 -0.91 6.11 -20.16
CA PRO A 128 -0.49 6.80 -21.37
C PRO A 128 -0.37 5.84 -22.55
N LYS A 129 -0.68 6.32 -23.75
CA LYS A 129 -0.52 5.58 -25.01
C LYS A 129 0.28 6.44 -26.01
N PRO A 130 1.46 5.99 -26.48
CA PRO A 130 2.16 4.76 -26.07
C PRO A 130 2.70 4.84 -24.62
N PRO A 131 3.08 3.69 -24.01
CA PRO A 131 3.76 3.67 -22.71
C PRO A 131 5.06 4.50 -22.72
N PRO A 132 5.43 5.16 -21.60
CA PRO A 132 6.62 5.98 -21.55
C PRO A 132 7.89 5.11 -21.51
N ARG A 133 8.89 5.47 -22.32
CA ARG A 133 10.22 4.86 -22.34
C ARG A 133 11.29 5.67 -21.59
N CYS A 134 10.85 6.54 -20.68
CA CYS A 134 11.74 7.32 -19.84
C CYS A 134 12.08 6.55 -18.55
N LEU A 135 13.27 6.79 -18.00
CA LEU A 135 13.71 6.17 -16.76
C LEU A 135 13.44 7.08 -15.57
N VAL A 136 12.84 6.51 -14.53
CA VAL A 136 12.57 7.23 -13.28
C VAL A 136 13.88 7.40 -12.50
N PRO A 137 14.26 8.64 -12.11
CA PRO A 137 15.47 8.90 -11.33
C PRO A 137 15.44 8.23 -9.95
N LEU A 138 16.62 8.12 -9.33
CA LEU A 138 16.73 7.78 -7.92
C LEU A 138 16.52 9.03 -7.06
N PRO A 139 15.91 8.90 -5.86
CA PRO A 139 15.93 9.94 -4.85
C PRO A 139 17.37 10.39 -4.51
N LYS A 140 17.53 11.66 -4.15
CA LYS A 140 18.83 12.17 -3.71
C LYS A 140 19.25 11.48 -2.41
N GLY A 141 20.43 10.86 -2.43
CA GLY A 141 20.93 10.10 -1.28
C GLY A 141 20.22 8.76 -1.08
N TYR A 142 19.63 8.19 -2.13
CA TYR A 142 19.05 6.84 -2.10
C TYR A 142 20.06 5.83 -1.54
N LYS A 143 19.61 4.99 -0.62
CA LYS A 143 20.36 3.91 0.02
C LYS A 143 19.71 2.57 -0.29
N VAL A 144 20.48 1.49 -0.19
CA VAL A 144 19.90 0.13 -0.17
C VAL A 144 18.90 0.06 1.00
N PRO A 145 17.70 -0.53 0.80
CA PRO A 145 16.68 -0.60 1.85
C PRO A 145 17.21 -1.22 3.14
N VAL A 146 16.64 -0.78 4.26
CA VAL A 146 16.83 -1.46 5.55
C VAL A 146 16.41 -2.92 5.38
N GLN A 147 17.16 -3.84 5.95
CA GLN A 147 16.87 -5.27 5.81
C GLN A 147 15.68 -5.67 6.69
N TRP A 148 14.96 -6.69 6.25
CA TRP A 148 13.95 -7.34 7.08
C TRP A 148 14.62 -8.09 8.24
N PRO A 149 14.07 -8.09 9.47
CA PRO A 149 12.77 -7.52 9.88
C PRO A 149 12.81 -6.05 10.32
N GLN A 150 13.98 -5.42 10.42
CA GLN A 150 14.10 -4.04 10.92
C GLN A 150 13.34 -3.04 10.03
N SER A 151 13.24 -3.31 8.73
CA SER A 151 12.48 -2.49 7.78
C SER A 151 11.00 -2.35 8.14
N ARG A 152 10.41 -3.32 8.85
CA ARG A 152 9.03 -3.22 9.35
C ARG A 152 8.84 -1.97 10.20
N ASP A 153 9.82 -1.63 11.03
CA ASP A 153 9.69 -0.61 12.06
C ASP A 153 10.48 0.67 11.74
N MET A 154 11.40 0.63 10.76
CA MET A 154 12.14 1.80 10.31
C MET A 154 12.63 1.73 8.85
N ILE A 155 12.63 2.86 8.16
CA ILE A 155 13.17 2.98 6.78
C ILE A 155 14.02 4.24 6.63
N TRP A 156 14.84 4.30 5.58
CA TRP A 156 15.61 5.49 5.25
C TRP A 156 14.71 6.66 4.83
N TYR A 157 14.93 7.82 5.44
CA TYR A 157 14.28 9.08 5.05
C TYR A 157 14.54 9.42 3.57
N SER A 158 15.78 9.22 3.11
CA SER A 158 16.19 9.58 1.75
C SER A 158 15.55 8.74 0.65
N ASN A 159 15.04 7.55 0.99
CA ASN A 159 14.38 6.66 0.02
C ASN A 159 12.92 7.06 -0.26
N VAL A 160 12.27 7.73 0.70
CA VAL A 160 10.87 8.19 0.61
C VAL A 160 10.79 9.66 1.10
N PRO A 161 11.38 10.64 0.37
CA PRO A 161 11.59 12.00 0.87
C PRO A 161 10.31 12.86 0.93
N HIS A 162 9.28 12.38 1.63
CA HIS A 162 7.96 12.98 1.81
C HIS A 162 7.73 13.40 3.26
N PRO A 163 8.25 14.55 3.70
CA PRO A 163 8.18 14.97 5.10
C PRO A 163 6.76 15.36 5.55
N LYS A 164 5.87 15.72 4.62
CA LYS A 164 4.51 16.21 4.92
C LYS A 164 3.69 15.22 5.75
N LEU A 165 3.83 13.91 5.50
CA LEU A 165 3.08 12.91 6.27
C LEU A 165 3.51 12.91 7.74
N VAL A 166 4.82 13.04 8.01
CA VAL A 166 5.35 13.11 9.38
C VAL A 166 4.84 14.35 10.11
N GLU A 167 4.79 15.49 9.41
CA GLU A 167 4.29 16.73 9.99
C GLU A 167 2.78 16.65 10.28
N TYR A 168 1.97 16.19 9.32
CA TYR A 168 0.52 16.09 9.44
C TYR A 168 0.06 15.03 10.46
N LYS A 169 0.85 13.96 10.67
CA LYS A 169 0.49 12.80 11.51
C LYS A 169 1.32 12.65 12.79
N LYS A 170 2.10 13.67 13.17
CA LYS A 170 3.01 13.63 14.32
C LYS A 170 2.33 13.19 15.62
N GLU A 171 1.11 13.67 15.87
CA GLU A 171 0.34 13.38 17.09
C GLU A 171 -0.29 11.98 17.11
N GLN A 172 -0.41 11.32 15.95
CA GLN A 172 -1.08 10.02 15.82
C GLN A 172 -0.12 8.84 15.92
N ASN A 173 1.18 9.08 16.13
CA ASN A 173 2.21 8.05 16.19
C ASN A 173 2.20 7.09 14.98
N TRP A 174 1.83 7.59 13.79
CA TRP A 174 1.89 6.82 12.55
C TRP A 174 3.32 6.64 12.06
N VAL A 175 4.06 7.74 12.07
CA VAL A 175 5.44 7.82 11.60
C VAL A 175 6.12 8.98 12.31
N ARG A 176 7.38 8.78 12.71
CA ARG A 176 8.24 9.81 13.30
C ARG A 176 9.53 9.88 12.51
N LYS A 177 10.10 11.07 12.35
CA LYS A 177 11.47 11.20 11.85
C LYS A 177 12.43 11.08 13.05
N SER A 178 13.40 10.18 12.95
CA SER A 178 14.51 10.02 13.89
C SER A 178 15.80 10.00 13.08
N ASP A 179 16.56 11.09 13.14
CA ASP A 179 17.78 11.28 12.35
C ASP A 179 17.56 11.04 10.83
N ASP A 180 18.24 10.04 10.29
CA ASP A 180 18.20 9.58 8.89
C ASP A 180 17.04 8.63 8.60
N TYR A 181 16.20 8.32 9.58
CA TYR A 181 15.14 7.31 9.48
C TYR A 181 13.74 7.89 9.67
N PHE A 182 12.79 7.26 9.00
CA PHE A 182 11.42 7.23 9.48
C PHE A 182 11.22 6.00 10.36
N VAL A 183 10.56 6.17 11.49
CA VAL A 183 10.25 5.13 12.48
C VAL A 183 8.74 4.99 12.61
N PHE A 184 8.24 3.75 12.65
CA PHE A 184 6.82 3.40 12.66
C PHE A 184 6.45 2.72 13.99
N PRO A 185 6.05 3.47 15.02
CA PRO A 185 5.84 2.92 16.36
C PRO A 185 4.52 2.13 16.51
N GLY A 186 3.84 1.79 15.42
CA GLY A 186 2.60 0.99 15.46
C GLY A 186 1.37 1.72 16.02
N GLY A 187 1.40 3.04 16.11
CA GLY A 187 0.27 3.84 16.58
C GLY A 187 -0.74 4.18 15.47
N GLY A 188 -1.87 4.75 15.86
CA GLY A 188 -2.76 5.39 14.91
C GLY A 188 -4.10 5.85 15.43
N THR A 189 -4.85 6.51 14.54
CA THR A 189 -6.19 7.00 14.89
C THR A 189 -7.09 5.89 15.42
N GLN A 190 -7.02 4.70 14.83
CA GLN A 190 -7.74 3.50 15.28
C GLN A 190 -6.89 2.54 16.12
N PHE A 191 -5.59 2.83 16.28
CA PHE A 191 -4.62 2.00 17.01
C PHE A 191 -4.02 2.81 18.17
N LYS A 192 -4.87 3.43 19.00
CA LYS A 192 -4.41 4.30 20.09
C LYS A 192 -3.56 3.56 21.13
N ASN A 193 -3.90 2.30 21.41
CA ASN A 193 -3.16 1.40 22.32
C ASN A 193 -2.15 0.51 21.56
N GLY A 194 -1.86 0.82 20.29
CA GLY A 194 -1.01 0.03 19.41
C GLY A 194 -1.76 -1.01 18.58
N VAL A 195 -1.14 -1.45 17.47
CA VAL A 195 -1.74 -2.42 16.54
C VAL A 195 -1.97 -3.79 17.19
N THR A 196 -1.03 -4.28 18.00
CA THR A 196 -1.15 -5.58 18.67
C THR A 196 -2.42 -5.68 19.51
N ALA A 197 -2.66 -4.70 20.38
CA ALA A 197 -3.85 -4.64 21.22
C ALA A 197 -5.15 -4.63 20.39
N TYR A 198 -5.14 -3.95 19.24
CA TYR A 198 -6.29 -3.93 18.33
C TYR A 198 -6.51 -5.29 17.63
N ILE A 199 -5.44 -5.99 17.24
CA ILE A 199 -5.56 -7.35 16.67
C ILE A 199 -6.12 -8.32 17.71
N ASP A 200 -5.62 -8.25 18.94
CA ASP A 200 -6.07 -9.11 20.04
C ASP A 200 -7.54 -8.82 20.38
N PHE A 201 -7.94 -7.56 20.38
CA PHE A 201 -9.34 -7.15 20.55
C PHE A 201 -10.29 -7.72 19.49
N ILE A 202 -9.86 -7.83 18.23
CA ILE A 202 -10.68 -8.48 17.19
C ILE A 202 -10.89 -9.95 17.54
N THR A 203 -9.84 -10.65 17.96
CA THR A 203 -9.89 -12.07 18.37
C THR A 203 -10.79 -12.26 19.59
N GLU A 204 -10.67 -11.41 20.60
CA GLU A 204 -11.54 -11.42 21.79
C GLU A 204 -13.01 -11.16 21.42
N THR A 205 -13.25 -10.26 20.47
CA THR A 205 -14.61 -9.90 20.05
C THR A 205 -15.29 -11.02 19.28
N VAL A 206 -14.57 -11.74 18.43
CA VAL A 206 -15.06 -12.92 17.70
C VAL A 206 -13.99 -14.02 17.75
N PRO A 207 -14.08 -14.96 18.72
CA PRO A 207 -13.10 -16.05 18.88
C PRO A 207 -12.98 -17.01 17.67
N ALA A 208 -13.93 -16.95 16.74
CA ALA A 208 -13.85 -17.68 15.47
C ALA A 208 -12.80 -17.09 14.50
N ILE A 209 -12.37 -15.83 14.71
CA ILE A 209 -11.27 -15.20 13.96
C ILE A 209 -9.95 -15.70 14.56
N LYS A 210 -9.49 -16.85 14.03
CA LYS A 210 -8.22 -17.45 14.39
C LYS A 210 -7.15 -17.12 13.34
N TRP A 211 -6.32 -16.14 13.65
CA TRP A 211 -5.18 -15.72 12.81
C TRP A 211 -4.19 -16.88 12.60
N GLY A 212 -3.66 -17.02 11.39
CA GLY A 212 -2.66 -18.03 11.05
C GLY A 212 -3.24 -19.45 10.85
N GLU A 213 -4.43 -19.71 11.39
CA GLU A 213 -5.21 -20.93 11.19
C GLU A 213 -6.24 -20.74 10.06
N HIS A 214 -7.44 -20.27 10.41
CA HIS A 214 -8.56 -20.14 9.48
C HIS A 214 -8.53 -18.80 8.73
N ILE A 215 -7.84 -17.80 9.28
CA ILE A 215 -7.65 -16.49 8.66
C ILE A 215 -6.19 -16.39 8.24
N ARG A 216 -5.93 -16.62 6.95
CA ARG A 216 -4.59 -16.69 6.36
C ARG A 216 -4.31 -15.53 5.40
N VAL A 217 -5.33 -15.08 4.67
CA VAL A 217 -5.19 -14.05 3.64
C VAL A 217 -6.17 -12.90 3.91
N VAL A 218 -5.60 -11.72 4.18
CA VAL A 218 -6.34 -10.52 4.59
C VAL A 218 -6.20 -9.40 3.56
N LEU A 219 -7.29 -8.67 3.33
CA LEU A 219 -7.27 -7.42 2.57
C LEU A 219 -7.42 -6.23 3.53
N ASP A 220 -6.44 -5.34 3.59
CA ASP A 220 -6.48 -4.12 4.40
C ASP A 220 -6.79 -2.90 3.53
N VAL A 221 -8.04 -2.43 3.61
CA VAL A 221 -8.56 -1.30 2.83
C VAL A 221 -8.19 0.00 3.51
N GLY A 222 -7.56 0.93 2.78
CA GLY A 222 -7.19 2.24 3.32
C GLY A 222 -6.16 2.14 4.45
N CYS A 223 -5.20 1.23 4.28
CA CYS A 223 -4.21 0.74 5.24
C CYS A 223 -3.30 1.79 5.91
N GLY A 224 -3.32 3.05 5.47
CA GLY A 224 -2.32 4.05 5.84
C GLY A 224 -0.92 3.56 5.48
N VAL A 225 -0.03 3.47 6.48
CA VAL A 225 1.33 2.93 6.32
C VAL A 225 1.39 1.39 6.40
N ALA A 226 0.26 0.69 6.39
CA ALA A 226 0.11 -0.77 6.46
C ALA A 226 0.59 -1.43 7.77
N SER A 227 0.51 -0.73 8.90
CA SER A 227 0.91 -1.30 10.19
C SER A 227 0.05 -2.49 10.63
N PHE A 228 -1.25 -2.49 10.32
CA PHE A 228 -2.12 -3.65 10.59
C PHE A 228 -1.60 -4.91 9.88
N GLY A 229 -1.39 -4.82 8.56
CA GLY A 229 -0.81 -5.92 7.78
C GLY A 229 0.60 -6.31 8.22
N GLY A 230 1.45 -5.34 8.58
CA GLY A 230 2.82 -5.62 9.04
C GLY A 230 2.90 -6.40 10.36
N TYR A 231 1.97 -6.15 11.30
CA TYR A 231 1.92 -6.85 12.60
C TYR A 231 1.17 -8.19 12.53
N LEU A 232 0.40 -8.42 11.46
CA LEU A 232 -0.24 -9.69 11.17
C LEU A 232 0.74 -10.75 10.62
N LEU A 233 1.90 -10.32 10.09
CA LEU A 233 2.98 -11.23 9.71
C LEU A 233 3.49 -12.05 10.91
N ASP A 234 3.52 -11.46 12.11
CA ASP A 234 3.89 -12.15 13.36
C ASP A 234 2.85 -13.21 13.79
N ARG A 235 1.71 -13.29 13.09
CA ARG A 235 0.62 -14.25 13.34
C ARG A 235 0.39 -15.18 12.14
N ASP A 236 1.39 -15.33 11.26
CA ASP A 236 1.34 -16.15 10.05
C ASP A 236 0.20 -15.75 9.07
N VAL A 237 -0.14 -14.47 9.03
CA VAL A 237 -1.18 -13.93 8.15
C VAL A 237 -0.57 -13.03 7.08
N VAL A 238 -0.84 -13.36 5.82
CA VAL A 238 -0.42 -12.55 4.68
C VAL A 238 -1.50 -11.50 4.42
N THR A 239 -1.12 -10.23 4.46
CA THR A 239 -2.04 -9.11 4.26
C THR A 239 -1.69 -8.33 3.00
N MET A 240 -2.61 -8.25 2.05
CA MET A 240 -2.54 -7.29 0.95
C MET A 240 -3.15 -5.97 1.40
N SER A 241 -2.36 -4.91 1.45
CA SER A 241 -2.84 -3.57 1.77
C SER A 241 -3.12 -2.77 0.50
N PHE A 242 -4.16 -1.95 0.45
CA PHE A 242 -4.29 -1.00 -0.65
C PHE A 242 -4.93 0.33 -0.27
N ALA A 243 -4.54 1.36 -1.01
CA ALA A 243 -5.10 2.69 -0.93
C ALA A 243 -4.92 3.42 -2.27
N PRO A 244 -5.72 4.46 -2.55
CA PRO A 244 -5.44 5.37 -3.65
C PRO A 244 -4.04 6.00 -3.52
N LYS A 245 -3.48 6.44 -4.64
CA LYS A 245 -2.45 7.49 -4.61
C LYS A 245 -3.17 8.78 -4.20
N ASP A 246 -2.93 9.24 -2.97
CA ASP A 246 -3.66 10.36 -2.38
C ASP A 246 -2.76 11.59 -2.14
N GLU A 247 -3.37 12.67 -1.64
CA GLU A 247 -2.70 13.95 -1.37
C GLU A 247 -1.68 13.88 -0.22
N HIS A 248 -1.61 12.76 0.51
CA HIS A 248 -0.55 12.49 1.49
C HIS A 248 0.65 11.77 0.85
N GLU A 249 0.63 11.63 -0.48
CA GLU A 249 1.69 11.33 -1.47
C GLU A 249 2.48 10.02 -1.32
N ALA A 250 2.55 9.38 -0.14
CA ALA A 250 3.50 8.28 0.07
C ALA A 250 3.06 7.14 1.00
N GLN A 251 1.79 7.05 1.42
CA GLN A 251 1.33 6.02 2.38
C GLN A 251 1.68 4.58 1.95
N ILE A 252 1.30 4.20 0.73
CA ILE A 252 1.64 2.89 0.15
C ILE A 252 3.14 2.77 -0.14
N GLN A 253 3.83 3.88 -0.45
CA GLN A 253 5.28 3.86 -0.62
C GLN A 253 6.01 3.54 0.69
N PHE A 254 5.55 4.09 1.82
CA PHE A 254 6.05 3.73 3.15
C PHE A 254 5.85 2.24 3.43
N ALA A 255 4.66 1.69 3.17
CA ALA A 255 4.40 0.26 3.34
C ALA A 255 5.37 -0.61 2.52
N LEU A 256 5.56 -0.28 1.23
CA LEU A 256 6.45 -1.01 0.33
C LEU A 256 7.93 -0.89 0.71
N GLU A 257 8.37 0.28 1.20
CA GLU A 257 9.75 0.46 1.68
C GLU A 257 10.01 -0.28 3.01
N ARG A 258 8.97 -0.51 3.80
CA ARG A 258 9.00 -1.34 5.02
C ARG A 258 9.00 -2.84 4.71
N GLY A 259 8.86 -3.25 3.45
CA GLY A 259 8.74 -4.65 3.04
C GLY A 259 7.33 -5.23 3.24
N ILE A 260 6.30 -4.41 3.45
CA ILE A 260 4.92 -4.86 3.67
C ILE A 260 4.16 -4.86 2.34
N ALA A 261 3.45 -5.95 2.04
CA ALA A 261 2.72 -6.12 0.79
C ALA A 261 1.60 -5.07 0.64
N ALA A 262 1.72 -4.25 -0.40
CA ALA A 262 0.76 -3.19 -0.68
C ALA A 262 0.61 -2.90 -2.17
N THR A 263 -0.54 -2.35 -2.57
CA THR A 263 -0.81 -1.95 -3.96
C THR A 263 -1.60 -0.64 -4.02
N LEU A 264 -1.49 0.08 -5.14
CA LEU A 264 -2.29 1.28 -5.39
C LEU A 264 -3.56 0.90 -6.13
N SER A 265 -4.69 1.07 -5.47
CA SER A 265 -6.00 0.79 -6.05
C SER A 265 -7.08 1.63 -5.39
N VAL A 266 -8.26 1.68 -6.02
CA VAL A 266 -9.41 2.41 -5.53
C VAL A 266 -10.65 1.55 -5.70
N ILE A 267 -11.50 1.50 -4.68
CA ILE A 267 -12.85 0.96 -4.82
C ILE A 267 -13.75 2.13 -5.19
N GLY A 268 -13.75 2.44 -6.49
CA GLY A 268 -14.50 3.55 -7.05
C GLY A 268 -15.42 3.08 -8.15
N SER A 269 -14.94 3.20 -9.39
CA SER A 269 -15.73 2.94 -10.60
C SER A 269 -15.42 1.61 -11.28
N LYS A 270 -14.29 1.00 -10.94
CA LYS A 270 -13.80 -0.25 -11.55
C LYS A 270 -13.72 -1.37 -10.50
N LYS A 271 -13.82 -2.62 -10.97
CA LYS A 271 -13.52 -3.81 -10.16
C LYS A 271 -12.05 -3.82 -9.77
N LEU A 272 -11.76 -4.29 -8.56
CA LEU A 272 -10.40 -4.57 -8.12
C LEU A 272 -9.80 -5.73 -8.92
N THR A 273 -8.47 -5.76 -9.00
CA THR A 273 -7.70 -6.79 -9.71
C THR A 273 -7.57 -8.11 -8.94
N PHE A 274 -8.44 -8.34 -7.96
CA PHE A 274 -8.46 -9.55 -7.14
C PHE A 274 -9.53 -10.52 -7.67
N PRO A 275 -9.32 -11.85 -7.53
CA PRO A 275 -10.31 -12.83 -7.95
C PRO A 275 -11.52 -12.82 -7.01
N ASP A 276 -12.58 -13.52 -7.42
CA ASP A 276 -13.72 -13.81 -6.56
C ASP A 276 -13.28 -14.73 -5.40
N ASP A 277 -13.90 -14.59 -4.23
CA ASP A 277 -13.65 -15.43 -3.04
C ASP A 277 -12.15 -15.56 -2.67
N ALA A 278 -11.42 -14.45 -2.74
CA ALA A 278 -9.98 -14.39 -2.53
C ALA A 278 -9.55 -14.29 -1.06
N TYR A 279 -10.29 -13.55 -0.24
CA TYR A 279 -9.83 -13.17 1.11
C TYR A 279 -10.67 -13.82 2.20
N ASP A 280 -10.03 -14.27 3.28
CA ASP A 280 -10.71 -14.82 4.46
C ASP A 280 -11.32 -13.72 5.32
N LEU A 281 -10.63 -12.57 5.38
CA LEU A 281 -11.06 -11.39 6.11
C LEU A 281 -10.70 -10.10 5.36
N ILE A 282 -11.63 -9.15 5.35
CA ILE A 282 -11.40 -7.79 4.86
C ILE A 282 -11.46 -6.84 6.06
N HIS A 283 -10.48 -5.96 6.16
CA HIS A 283 -10.36 -4.98 7.22
C HIS A 283 -10.46 -3.56 6.67
N CYS A 284 -11.20 -2.68 7.35
CA CYS A 284 -11.23 -1.25 7.09
C CYS A 284 -11.26 -0.48 8.41
N ALA A 285 -10.17 0.21 8.72
CA ALA A 285 -10.06 1.12 9.86
C ALA A 285 -9.99 2.59 9.36
N ARG A 286 -11.10 3.32 9.45
CA ARG A 286 -11.25 4.68 8.89
C ARG A 286 -10.73 4.80 7.45
N CYS A 287 -11.02 3.81 6.60
CA CYS A 287 -10.50 3.71 5.24
C CYS A 287 -11.03 4.76 4.26
N ARG A 288 -11.97 5.62 4.68
CA ARG A 288 -12.61 6.68 3.88
C ARG A 288 -13.29 6.18 2.60
N VAL A 289 -13.78 4.94 2.63
CA VAL A 289 -14.65 4.38 1.60
C VAL A 289 -16.09 4.52 2.08
N HIS A 290 -16.94 5.09 1.22
CA HIS A 290 -18.38 5.18 1.43
C HIS A 290 -19.03 3.91 0.89
N TRP A 291 -19.22 2.93 1.75
CA TRP A 291 -19.66 1.59 1.38
C TRP A 291 -21.12 1.54 0.91
N GLU A 292 -21.93 2.47 1.40
CA GLU A 292 -23.36 2.63 1.14
C GLU A 292 -23.68 3.40 -0.15
N GLU A 293 -22.69 4.11 -0.71
CA GLU A 293 -22.87 4.94 -1.90
C GLU A 293 -23.01 4.09 -3.17
N ASP A 294 -23.48 4.74 -4.25
CA ASP A 294 -23.61 4.14 -5.58
C ASP A 294 -24.46 2.87 -5.66
N GLY A 295 -25.45 2.78 -4.77
CA GLY A 295 -26.29 1.58 -4.64
C GLY A 295 -25.56 0.41 -3.99
N GLY A 296 -24.53 0.70 -3.19
CA GLY A 296 -23.74 -0.30 -2.48
C GLY A 296 -22.67 -0.99 -3.32
N LYS A 297 -22.33 -0.46 -4.51
CA LYS A 297 -21.31 -1.04 -5.40
C LYS A 297 -19.97 -1.30 -4.71
N PRO A 298 -19.42 -0.40 -3.87
CA PRO A 298 -18.19 -0.69 -3.13
C PRO A 298 -18.32 -1.92 -2.23
N LEU A 299 -19.44 -2.06 -1.51
CA LEU A 299 -19.67 -3.23 -0.66
C LEU A 299 -19.93 -4.50 -1.48
N LEU A 300 -20.55 -4.39 -2.65
CA LEU A 300 -20.75 -5.53 -3.57
C LEU A 300 -19.42 -6.04 -4.13
N GLU A 301 -18.46 -5.15 -4.36
CA GLU A 301 -17.09 -5.55 -4.74
C GLU A 301 -16.39 -6.29 -3.58
N LEU A 302 -16.60 -5.86 -2.33
CA LEU A 302 -16.17 -6.62 -1.14
C LEU A 302 -16.85 -7.99 -1.07
N ASN A 303 -18.15 -8.07 -1.34
CA ASN A 303 -18.88 -9.33 -1.37
C ASN A 303 -18.36 -10.29 -2.44
N ARG A 304 -17.90 -9.77 -3.58
CA ARG A 304 -17.28 -10.58 -4.64
C ARG A 304 -15.96 -11.21 -4.17
N ILE A 305 -15.09 -10.44 -3.53
CA ILE A 305 -13.72 -10.87 -3.19
C ILE A 305 -13.59 -11.53 -1.81
N LEU A 306 -14.55 -11.34 -0.90
CA LEU A 306 -14.57 -12.01 0.41
C LEU A 306 -15.05 -13.44 0.25
N ARG A 307 -14.38 -14.43 0.85
CA ARG A 307 -14.78 -15.83 0.82
C ARG A 307 -16.13 -16.09 1.48
N PRO A 308 -16.91 -17.11 1.05
CA PRO A 308 -18.10 -17.53 1.78
C PRO A 308 -17.76 -17.87 3.23
N GLY A 309 -18.51 -17.33 4.19
CA GLY A 309 -18.21 -17.46 5.62
C GLY A 309 -17.12 -16.53 6.15
N GLY A 310 -16.43 -15.77 5.27
CA GLY A 310 -15.40 -14.81 5.64
C GLY A 310 -15.96 -13.57 6.37
N PHE A 311 -15.04 -12.81 6.97
CA PHE A 311 -15.37 -11.68 7.84
C PHE A 311 -15.05 -10.33 7.23
N PHE A 312 -15.87 -9.32 7.53
CA PHE A 312 -15.57 -7.92 7.28
C PHE A 312 -15.51 -7.17 8.61
N VAL A 313 -14.32 -6.69 8.97
CA VAL A 313 -14.09 -5.88 10.17
C VAL A 313 -14.08 -4.41 9.78
N TRP A 314 -15.09 -3.67 10.24
CA TRP A 314 -15.25 -2.26 9.95
C TRP A 314 -15.17 -1.42 11.22
N SER A 315 -14.13 -0.59 11.33
CA SER A 315 -13.97 0.38 12.42
C SER A 315 -13.96 1.79 11.85
N ALA A 316 -15.11 2.47 11.89
CA ALA A 316 -15.29 3.82 11.37
C ALA A 316 -16.27 4.62 12.25
N THR A 317 -16.28 5.95 12.11
CA THR A 317 -17.10 6.83 12.94
C THR A 317 -18.59 6.47 12.95
N PRO A 318 -19.23 6.03 11.84
CA PRO A 318 -20.62 5.57 11.89
C PRO A 318 -20.90 4.42 12.86
N VAL A 319 -19.89 3.67 13.30
CA VAL A 319 -20.06 2.52 14.18
C VAL A 319 -20.22 2.94 15.64
N TYR A 320 -19.47 3.96 16.08
CA TYR A 320 -19.34 4.36 17.50
C TYR A 320 -19.73 5.81 17.78
N ARG A 321 -20.07 6.60 16.75
CA ARG A 321 -20.65 7.94 16.92
C ARG A 321 -22.13 7.93 16.58
N ASN A 322 -22.84 8.93 17.08
CA ASN A 322 -24.31 9.01 17.02
C ASN A 322 -24.83 10.33 16.45
N ASP A 323 -24.00 11.12 15.77
CA ASP A 323 -24.47 12.31 15.06
C ASP A 323 -25.36 11.94 13.86
N GLU A 324 -26.07 12.93 13.32
CA GLU A 324 -27.06 12.71 12.27
C GLU A 324 -26.48 12.03 11.02
N ARG A 325 -25.28 12.44 10.61
CA ARG A 325 -24.60 11.85 9.43
C ARG A 325 -24.20 10.42 9.72
N ASP A 326 -23.53 10.17 10.84
CA ASP A 326 -23.05 8.84 11.21
C ASP A 326 -24.22 7.86 11.41
N ARG A 327 -25.36 8.29 11.97
CA ARG A 327 -26.60 7.50 12.06
C ARG A 327 -27.19 7.15 10.70
N TYR A 328 -27.18 8.09 9.75
CA TYR A 328 -27.66 7.84 8.39
C TYR A 328 -26.81 6.77 7.70
N VAL A 329 -25.49 6.94 7.73
CA VAL A 329 -24.54 5.98 7.14
C VAL A 329 -24.70 4.61 7.78
N TRP A 330 -24.81 4.53 9.11
CA TRP A 330 -25.04 3.29 9.83
C TRP A 330 -26.32 2.57 9.37
N LYS A 331 -27.46 3.28 9.31
CA LYS A 331 -28.73 2.71 8.85
C LYS A 331 -28.64 2.19 7.42
N SER A 332 -28.00 2.95 6.52
CA SER A 332 -27.80 2.56 5.13
C SER A 332 -26.93 1.30 5.03
N MET A 333 -25.86 1.22 5.81
CA MET A 333 -24.99 0.04 5.88
C MET A 333 -25.70 -1.19 6.43
N VAL A 334 -26.53 -1.05 7.47
CA VAL A 334 -27.35 -2.15 7.99
C VAL A 334 -28.33 -2.64 6.92
N ALA A 335 -29.06 -1.74 6.26
CA ALA A 335 -30.00 -2.10 5.20
C ALA A 335 -29.30 -2.81 4.02
N LEU A 336 -28.13 -2.30 3.60
CA LEU A 336 -27.36 -2.85 2.49
C LEU A 336 -26.75 -4.21 2.82
N THR A 337 -26.14 -4.37 4.00
CA THR A 337 -25.59 -5.66 4.43
C THR A 337 -26.67 -6.72 4.57
N GLN A 338 -27.85 -6.37 5.09
CA GLN A 338 -29.00 -7.26 5.15
C GLN A 338 -29.50 -7.68 3.76
N SER A 339 -29.52 -6.77 2.78
CA SER A 339 -29.99 -7.08 1.42
C SER A 339 -29.09 -8.10 0.70
N ILE A 340 -27.79 -8.12 1.03
CA ILE A 340 -26.80 -9.09 0.52
C ILE A 340 -26.58 -10.28 1.48
N CYS A 341 -27.47 -10.46 2.47
CA CYS A 341 -27.48 -11.56 3.43
C CYS A 341 -26.30 -11.61 4.41
N TRP A 342 -25.54 -10.53 4.57
CA TRP A 342 -24.49 -10.46 5.58
C TRP A 342 -25.12 -10.33 6.97
N LYS A 343 -24.47 -10.95 7.95
CA LYS A 343 -24.88 -10.90 9.35
C LYS A 343 -23.90 -10.07 10.16
N VAL A 344 -24.40 -9.26 11.08
CA VAL A 344 -23.56 -8.71 12.15
C VAL A 344 -23.28 -9.82 13.14
N VAL A 345 -22.02 -10.22 13.28
CA VAL A 345 -21.60 -11.24 14.26
C VAL A 345 -21.16 -10.61 15.58
N ALA A 346 -20.64 -9.39 15.54
CA ALA A 346 -20.34 -8.61 16.73
C ALA A 346 -20.37 -7.11 16.43
N LYS A 347 -20.76 -6.33 17.43
CA LYS A 347 -20.57 -4.87 17.47
C LYS A 347 -20.01 -4.51 18.85
N ARG A 348 -18.99 -3.67 18.87
CA ARG A 348 -18.40 -3.11 20.08
C ARG A 348 -18.31 -1.61 19.88
N ASP A 349 -18.95 -0.86 20.75
CA ASP A 349 -19.06 0.58 20.59
C ASP A 349 -17.85 1.31 21.19
N ASN A 350 -17.03 0.61 21.97
CA ASN A 350 -15.78 1.09 22.54
C ASN A 350 -14.76 -0.06 22.67
N PHE A 351 -13.52 0.25 22.31
CA PHE A 351 -12.31 -0.50 22.59
C PHE A 351 -11.62 0.21 23.76
N ASP A 352 -11.73 -0.36 24.96
CA ASP A 352 -11.33 0.30 26.20
C ASP A 352 -11.92 1.72 26.35
N SER A 353 -11.25 2.58 27.12
CA SER A 353 -11.55 4.01 27.28
C SER A 353 -11.23 4.87 26.05
N THR A 354 -11.01 4.28 24.87
CA THR A 354 -10.49 5.00 23.70
C THR A 354 -11.54 5.59 22.75
N GLU A 355 -12.82 5.34 23.02
CA GLU A 355 -13.99 5.74 22.20
C GLU A 355 -13.92 5.24 20.74
N ILE A 356 -13.18 4.15 20.49
CA ILE A 356 -13.07 3.53 19.17
C ILE A 356 -13.90 2.25 19.17
N GLY A 357 -14.92 2.16 18.34
CA GLY A 357 -15.68 0.92 18.15
C GLY A 357 -15.37 0.20 16.85
N LEU A 358 -15.85 -1.03 16.75
CA LEU A 358 -15.86 -1.83 15.51
C LEU A 358 -17.14 -2.64 15.40
N VAL A 359 -17.48 -2.98 14.16
CA VAL A 359 -18.49 -3.98 13.83
C VAL A 359 -17.83 -5.06 12.98
N ILE A 360 -18.19 -6.31 13.22
CA ILE A 360 -17.75 -7.46 12.45
C ILE A 360 -18.97 -8.04 11.77
N TYR A 361 -18.93 -8.06 10.44
CA TYR A 361 -19.91 -8.75 9.60
C TYR A 361 -19.37 -10.09 9.14
N GLN A 362 -20.26 -11.02 8.80
CA GLN A 362 -19.91 -12.29 8.18
C GLN A 362 -20.74 -12.51 6.90
N LYS A 363 -20.05 -12.84 5.80
CA LYS A 363 -20.66 -13.25 4.54
C LYS A 363 -21.28 -14.64 4.71
N PRO A 364 -22.46 -14.93 4.13
CA PRO A 364 -23.03 -16.29 4.18
C PRO A 364 -22.04 -17.33 3.62
N SER A 365 -22.03 -18.53 4.21
CA SER A 365 -21.21 -19.66 3.76
C SER A 365 -21.76 -20.34 2.51
N SER A 366 -22.98 -20.02 2.08
CA SER A 366 -23.60 -20.60 0.90
C SER A 366 -24.39 -19.56 0.10
N TYR A 367 -24.57 -19.86 -1.18
CA TYR A 367 -25.27 -19.00 -2.13
C TYR A 367 -26.80 -19.11 -2.03
N SER A 368 -27.34 -19.97 -1.17
CA SER A 368 -28.79 -20.24 -1.09
C SER A 368 -29.60 -18.98 -0.76
N CYS A 369 -29.04 -18.05 0.02
CA CYS A 369 -29.70 -16.79 0.34
C CYS A 369 -29.94 -15.88 -0.87
N TYR A 370 -29.17 -16.04 -1.94
CA TYR A 370 -29.35 -15.31 -3.20
C TYR A 370 -30.31 -16.02 -4.17
N ALA A 371 -30.52 -17.34 -4.03
CA ALA A 371 -31.30 -18.16 -4.95
C ALA A 371 -32.83 -18.02 -4.77
N HIS A 372 -33.28 -17.68 -3.56
CA HIS A 372 -34.70 -17.69 -3.22
C HIS A 372 -35.48 -16.42 -3.57
N ASP A 373 -34.83 -15.37 -4.08
CA ASP A 373 -35.49 -14.09 -4.33
C ASP A 373 -35.03 -13.44 -5.64
N ARG A 374 -35.76 -13.73 -6.73
CA ARG A 374 -35.54 -13.15 -8.07
C ARG A 374 -35.80 -11.64 -8.14
N THR A 375 -36.27 -11.02 -7.06
CA THR A 375 -36.55 -9.57 -7.00
C THR A 375 -35.42 -8.76 -6.37
N LYS A 376 -34.41 -9.40 -5.76
CA LYS A 376 -33.26 -8.71 -5.17
C LYS A 376 -32.33 -8.13 -6.23
N ARG A 377 -31.99 -6.85 -6.06
CA ARG A 377 -30.93 -6.17 -6.79
C ARG A 377 -29.66 -6.21 -5.92
N PRO A 378 -28.49 -6.59 -6.47
CA PRO A 378 -28.19 -6.94 -7.87
C PRO A 378 -28.42 -8.42 -8.23
N PRO A 379 -28.61 -8.76 -9.53
CA PRO A 379 -28.72 -10.15 -10.01
C PRO A 379 -27.39 -10.92 -9.91
N LEU A 380 -27.47 -12.26 -9.86
CA LEU A 380 -26.31 -13.16 -9.89
C LEU A 380 -25.59 -13.11 -11.26
N CYS A 381 -24.26 -13.24 -11.25
CA CYS A 381 -23.44 -13.32 -12.46
C CYS A 381 -23.43 -14.74 -13.06
N ASP A 382 -23.35 -14.84 -14.39
CA ASP A 382 -23.28 -16.13 -15.11
C ASP A 382 -21.98 -16.91 -14.82
N GLN A 383 -22.09 -18.20 -14.49
CA GLN A 383 -21.00 -19.04 -13.97
C GLN A 383 -20.11 -19.74 -15.03
N LYS A 384 -19.96 -19.19 -16.25
CA LYS A 384 -19.11 -19.81 -17.27
C LYS A 384 -17.67 -19.32 -17.17
N THR A 385 -16.86 -19.92 -16.29
CA THR A 385 -15.46 -20.36 -16.52
C THR A 385 -14.74 -20.63 -15.19
N LYS A 386 -14.28 -21.87 -14.99
CA LYS A 386 -13.27 -22.22 -13.97
C LYS A 386 -12.42 -23.36 -14.55
N LYS A 387 -11.11 -23.17 -14.70
CA LYS A 387 -10.14 -24.18 -15.17
C LYS A 387 -8.75 -23.91 -14.58
N GLU A 388 -7.94 -24.95 -14.37
CA GLU A 388 -6.84 -24.97 -13.40
C GLU A 388 -5.38 -24.77 -13.92
N VAL A 389 -4.48 -24.42 -12.96
CA VAL A 389 -3.01 -24.68 -12.78
C VAL A 389 -1.91 -23.66 -13.23
N SER A 390 -1.02 -23.22 -12.30
CA SER A 390 0.48 -23.43 -12.25
C SER A 390 1.23 -22.64 -11.12
N TRP A 391 2.48 -23.02 -10.74
CA TRP A 391 2.98 -23.11 -9.34
C TRP A 391 4.39 -22.56 -8.94
N PHE A 392 4.80 -21.31 -9.22
CA PHE A 392 6.10 -20.81 -8.70
C PHE A 392 6.11 -20.37 -7.23
N ALA A 393 5.10 -19.63 -6.77
CA ALA A 393 5.14 -18.98 -5.44
C ALA A 393 5.02 -19.93 -4.25
N ALA A 394 4.52 -21.15 -4.47
CA ALA A 394 4.38 -22.14 -3.41
C ALA A 394 5.71 -22.60 -2.80
N ALA A 395 6.77 -22.64 -3.60
CA ALA A 395 8.09 -23.10 -3.15
C ALA A 395 8.78 -22.10 -2.19
N LEU A 396 8.27 -20.87 -2.10
CA LEU A 396 8.84 -19.80 -1.27
C LEU A 396 8.05 -19.55 0.02
N ASN A 397 7.02 -20.35 0.30
CA ASN A 397 6.11 -20.12 1.43
C ASN A 397 6.78 -20.30 2.81
N GLU A 398 7.92 -21.01 2.88
CA GLU A 398 8.68 -21.22 4.12
C GLU A 398 9.73 -20.12 4.37
N LEU A 399 9.90 -19.18 3.43
CA LEU A 399 10.83 -18.07 3.58
C LEU A 399 10.09 -16.83 4.10
N PRO A 400 10.74 -15.94 4.88
CA PRO A 400 10.14 -14.71 5.39
C PRO A 400 10.06 -13.64 4.28
N LEU A 401 9.39 -13.98 3.18
CA LEU A 401 9.20 -13.14 2.01
C LEU A 401 7.75 -13.23 1.53
N TRP A 402 7.29 -12.19 0.85
CA TRP A 402 6.00 -12.21 0.17
C TRP A 402 6.20 -12.11 -1.33
N VAL A 403 5.31 -12.74 -2.09
CA VAL A 403 5.35 -12.76 -3.55
C VAL A 403 4.11 -12.06 -4.09
N MET A 404 4.29 -10.98 -4.85
CA MET A 404 3.22 -10.46 -5.70
C MET A 404 3.05 -11.40 -6.88
N ASN A 405 2.08 -12.31 -6.81
CA ASN A 405 1.73 -13.11 -7.99
C ASN A 405 1.00 -12.22 -8.99
N VAL A 406 1.47 -12.20 -10.24
CA VAL A 406 0.84 -11.40 -11.30
C VAL A 406 0.39 -12.34 -12.40
N VAL A 407 -0.93 -12.53 -12.51
CA VAL A 407 -1.54 -13.32 -13.58
C VAL A 407 -1.89 -12.38 -14.73
N PRO A 408 -1.29 -12.54 -15.92
CA PRO A 408 -1.61 -11.67 -17.04
C PRO A 408 -3.07 -11.80 -17.46
N ILE A 409 -3.72 -10.69 -17.86
CA ILE A 409 -5.15 -10.71 -18.26
C ILE A 409 -5.44 -11.52 -19.53
N ASP A 410 -4.40 -11.81 -20.32
CA ASP A 410 -4.44 -12.62 -21.54
C ASP A 410 -3.88 -14.03 -21.35
N ALA A 411 -3.57 -14.41 -20.11
CA ALA A 411 -3.16 -15.76 -19.76
C ALA A 411 -4.34 -16.56 -19.17
N GLN A 412 -4.09 -17.84 -18.91
CA GLN A 412 -5.02 -18.67 -18.18
C GLN A 412 -5.24 -18.12 -16.76
N ASP A 413 -6.50 -18.03 -16.35
CA ASP A 413 -6.86 -17.58 -15.01
C ASP A 413 -6.43 -18.61 -13.96
N THR A 414 -5.40 -18.25 -13.20
CA THR A 414 -4.82 -19.08 -12.14
C THR A 414 -4.85 -18.38 -10.78
N LEU A 415 -5.34 -17.14 -10.72
CA LEU A 415 -5.16 -16.31 -9.54
C LEU A 415 -5.98 -16.83 -8.36
N SER A 416 -7.21 -17.30 -8.59
CA SER A 416 -8.02 -17.90 -7.52
C SER A 416 -7.32 -19.08 -6.85
N ILE A 417 -6.61 -19.92 -7.61
CA ILE A 417 -5.87 -21.08 -7.06
C ILE A 417 -4.67 -20.62 -6.22
N ILE A 418 -4.03 -19.53 -6.61
CA ILE A 418 -2.94 -18.92 -5.83
C ILE A 418 -3.47 -18.51 -4.45
N PHE A 419 -4.65 -17.88 -4.39
CA PHE A 419 -5.31 -17.53 -3.14
C PHE A 419 -5.77 -18.76 -2.32
N GLU A 420 -6.21 -19.86 -2.95
CA GLU A 420 -6.48 -21.14 -2.26
C GLU A 420 -5.26 -21.70 -1.53
N ARG A 421 -4.05 -21.33 -1.96
CA ARG A 421 -2.79 -21.73 -1.31
C ARG A 421 -2.30 -20.75 -0.24
N GLY A 422 -3.11 -19.76 0.13
CA GLY A 422 -2.74 -18.76 1.13
C GLY A 422 -1.80 -17.66 0.61
N LEU A 423 -1.68 -17.51 -0.71
CA LEU A 423 -0.81 -16.52 -1.36
C LEU A 423 -1.62 -15.33 -1.90
N ILE A 424 -0.94 -14.23 -2.19
CA ILE A 424 -1.55 -13.00 -2.71
C ILE A 424 -1.14 -12.72 -4.14
N GLY A 425 -1.98 -11.98 -4.89
CA GLY A 425 -1.65 -11.55 -6.23
C GLY A 425 -2.72 -10.69 -6.89
N ILE A 426 -2.48 -10.34 -8.14
CA ILE A 426 -3.33 -9.48 -8.96
C ILE A 426 -3.39 -9.93 -10.41
N TYR A 427 -4.49 -9.61 -11.08
CA TYR A 427 -4.53 -9.59 -12.55
C TYR A 427 -3.85 -8.32 -13.08
N HIS A 428 -3.10 -8.44 -14.18
CA HIS A 428 -2.45 -7.28 -14.79
C HIS A 428 -2.26 -7.42 -16.30
N ASP A 429 -2.36 -6.30 -17.03
CA ASP A 429 -1.91 -6.22 -18.42
C ASP A 429 -0.47 -5.70 -18.44
N TRP A 430 0.50 -6.58 -18.74
CA TRP A 430 1.92 -6.22 -18.84
C TRP A 430 2.25 -5.28 -20.01
N CYS A 431 1.29 -4.99 -20.89
CA CYS A 431 1.41 -3.92 -21.88
C CYS A 431 1.11 -2.52 -21.30
N GLU A 432 0.67 -2.45 -20.03
CA GLU A 432 0.52 -1.22 -19.27
C GLU A 432 1.47 -1.19 -18.06
N SER A 433 1.76 -0.01 -17.52
CA SER A 433 2.55 0.08 -16.29
C SER A 433 1.76 -0.42 -15.07
N LEU A 434 2.45 -1.11 -14.17
CA LEU A 434 1.90 -1.66 -12.93
C LEU A 434 1.54 -0.54 -11.93
N SER A 435 0.44 -0.70 -11.18
CA SER A 435 0.01 0.23 -10.13
C SER A 435 0.87 0.10 -8.85
N THR A 436 2.18 0.33 -8.98
CA THR A 436 3.12 0.31 -7.86
C THR A 436 4.13 1.44 -8.00
N TYR A 437 4.73 1.85 -6.88
CA TYR A 437 5.83 2.82 -6.89
C TYR A 437 7.05 2.25 -7.63
N PRO A 438 7.93 3.13 -8.14
CA PRO A 438 9.21 2.69 -8.65
C PRO A 438 10.06 2.05 -7.53
N ARG A 439 10.89 1.06 -7.89
CA ARG A 439 11.84 0.41 -6.96
C ARG A 439 11.11 -0.27 -5.79
N THR A 440 10.08 -1.06 -6.10
CA THR A 440 9.28 -1.79 -5.11
C THR A 440 9.86 -3.16 -4.80
N TYR A 441 10.26 -3.91 -5.84
CA TYR A 441 10.61 -5.33 -5.71
C TYR A 441 12.12 -5.56 -5.75
N ASP A 442 12.58 -6.53 -4.95
CA ASP A 442 13.98 -6.97 -4.91
C ASP A 442 14.29 -8.06 -5.96
N LEU A 443 13.27 -8.84 -6.34
CA LEU A 443 13.35 -9.90 -7.32
C LEU A 443 12.14 -9.83 -8.27
N LEU A 444 12.41 -9.89 -9.57
CA LEU A 444 11.41 -10.19 -10.59
C LEU A 444 11.64 -11.59 -11.10
N HIS A 445 10.58 -12.39 -11.18
CA HIS A 445 10.60 -13.69 -11.81
C HIS A 445 9.54 -13.77 -12.90
N SER A 446 9.89 -14.36 -14.04
CA SER A 446 8.95 -14.59 -15.13
C SER A 446 9.27 -15.88 -15.88
N SER A 447 8.22 -16.65 -16.21
CA SER A 447 8.31 -17.80 -17.11
C SER A 447 7.41 -17.57 -18.34
N PHE A 448 8.02 -17.54 -19.52
CA PHE A 448 7.39 -17.32 -20.83
C PHE A 448 6.50 -16.07 -20.92
N LEU A 449 6.88 -14.99 -20.24
CA LEU A 449 6.12 -13.73 -20.22
C LEU A 449 6.13 -13.05 -21.59
N PHE A 450 7.24 -13.05 -22.31
CA PHE A 450 7.39 -12.27 -23.53
C PHE A 450 6.91 -13.04 -24.75
N LYS A 451 7.21 -14.34 -24.84
CA LYS A 451 6.76 -15.23 -25.93
C LYS A 451 5.28 -15.02 -26.27
N ASN A 452 4.44 -14.93 -25.25
CA ASN A 452 2.99 -14.85 -25.42
C ASN A 452 2.46 -13.44 -25.73
N ARG A 453 3.34 -12.42 -25.82
CA ARG A 453 2.95 -10.99 -25.87
C ARG A 453 3.63 -10.15 -26.93
N GLN A 454 4.54 -10.72 -27.72
CA GLN A 454 5.31 -9.96 -28.72
C GLN A 454 4.42 -9.23 -29.74
N GLU A 455 3.19 -9.73 -29.98
CA GLU A 455 2.22 -9.12 -30.89
C GLU A 455 1.41 -7.97 -30.26
N ARG A 456 1.27 -7.92 -28.93
CA ARG A 456 0.42 -6.94 -28.23
C ARG A 456 1.18 -5.69 -27.79
N CYS A 457 2.44 -5.84 -27.37
CA CYS A 457 3.25 -4.71 -26.93
C CYS A 457 4.76 -4.93 -27.14
N ASN A 458 5.49 -3.82 -27.17
CA ASN A 458 6.90 -3.83 -27.48
C ASN A 458 7.73 -4.31 -26.27
N ILE A 459 8.71 -5.18 -26.52
CA ILE A 459 9.63 -5.70 -25.50
C ILE A 459 10.33 -4.61 -24.68
N ILE A 460 10.61 -3.46 -25.31
CA ILE A 460 11.22 -2.30 -24.67
C ILE A 460 10.29 -1.69 -23.62
N ASP A 461 8.98 -1.66 -23.86
CA ASP A 461 8.01 -1.08 -22.93
C ASP A 461 7.94 -1.92 -21.65
N VAL A 462 7.93 -3.24 -21.79
CA VAL A 462 7.98 -4.18 -20.66
C VAL A 462 9.32 -4.09 -19.92
N ALA A 463 10.45 -4.02 -20.63
CA ALA A 463 11.77 -3.88 -20.03
C ALA A 463 11.93 -2.58 -19.23
N VAL A 464 11.36 -1.46 -19.71
CA VAL A 464 11.32 -0.19 -18.98
C VAL A 464 10.45 -0.29 -17.73
N GLU A 465 9.33 -1.00 -17.80
CA GLU A 465 8.48 -1.23 -16.64
C GLU A 465 9.18 -2.10 -15.59
N MET A 466 9.86 -3.17 -16.01
CA MET A 466 10.70 -4.00 -15.14
C MET A 466 11.82 -3.19 -14.49
N ASP A 467 12.47 -2.30 -15.24
CA ASP A 467 13.41 -1.35 -14.65
C ASP A 467 12.71 -0.44 -13.65
N ARG A 468 11.56 0.15 -13.98
CA ARG A 468 10.88 1.06 -13.06
C ARG A 468 10.58 0.40 -11.71
N ILE A 469 10.05 -0.82 -11.69
CA ILE A 469 9.58 -1.49 -10.46
C ILE A 469 10.68 -2.24 -9.70
N LEU A 470 11.78 -2.64 -10.34
CA LEU A 470 12.89 -3.35 -9.67
C LEU A 470 13.83 -2.37 -8.94
N ARG A 471 14.17 -2.69 -7.69
CA ARG A 471 15.13 -1.96 -6.87
C ARG A 471 16.55 -2.04 -7.46
N PRO A 472 17.35 -0.96 -7.40
CA PRO A 472 18.78 -1.06 -7.69
C PRO A 472 19.44 -2.13 -6.81
N GLY A 473 20.28 -2.97 -7.41
CA GLY A 473 20.87 -4.15 -6.76
C GLY A 473 19.99 -5.40 -6.79
N GLY A 474 18.70 -5.27 -7.15
CA GLY A 474 17.77 -6.37 -7.29
C GLY A 474 18.04 -7.25 -8.52
N TYR A 475 17.34 -8.38 -8.57
CA TYR A 475 17.56 -9.43 -9.56
C TYR A 475 16.34 -9.66 -10.45
N LEU A 476 16.61 -10.10 -11.68
CA LEU A 476 15.65 -10.68 -12.59
C LEU A 476 16.05 -12.13 -12.85
N LEU A 477 15.12 -13.05 -12.64
CA LEU A 477 15.22 -14.43 -13.10
C LEU A 477 14.18 -14.64 -14.19
N LEU A 478 14.63 -14.76 -15.43
CA LEU A 478 13.77 -14.87 -16.60
C LEU A 478 13.98 -16.19 -17.33
N GLN A 479 12.91 -16.94 -17.48
CA GLN A 479 12.84 -18.09 -18.39
C GLN A 479 11.95 -17.71 -19.57
N ASP A 480 12.47 -17.76 -20.79
CA ASP A 480 11.70 -17.51 -22.02
C ASP A 480 12.39 -18.22 -23.21
N THR A 481 11.92 -18.03 -24.44
CA THR A 481 12.59 -18.60 -25.61
C THR A 481 13.95 -17.95 -25.85
N MET A 482 14.88 -18.69 -26.48
CA MET A 482 16.18 -18.13 -26.83
C MET A 482 16.09 -16.91 -27.74
N GLU A 483 15.12 -16.90 -28.66
CA GLU A 483 14.85 -15.74 -29.49
C GLU A 483 14.45 -14.50 -28.66
N THR A 484 13.54 -14.67 -27.67
CA THR A 484 13.19 -13.58 -26.74
C THR A 484 14.42 -13.09 -25.99
N ILE A 485 15.20 -14.01 -25.42
CA ILE A 485 16.36 -13.67 -24.59
C ILE A 485 17.42 -12.94 -25.41
N GLN A 486 17.68 -13.36 -26.65
CA GLN A 486 18.57 -12.67 -27.58
C GLN A 486 18.11 -11.24 -27.91
N LYS A 487 16.80 -11.00 -27.97
CA LYS A 487 16.23 -9.64 -28.16
C LYS A 487 16.28 -8.81 -26.87
N LEU A 488 15.99 -9.41 -25.71
CA LEU A 488 15.87 -8.73 -24.42
C LEU A 488 17.23 -8.37 -23.82
N ASN A 489 18.21 -9.27 -23.93
CA ASN A 489 19.51 -9.12 -23.28
C ASN A 489 20.24 -7.81 -23.69
N PRO A 490 20.31 -7.44 -24.98
CA PRO A 490 20.81 -6.13 -25.40
C PRO A 490 20.08 -4.95 -24.79
N VAL A 491 18.75 -5.03 -24.63
CA VAL A 491 17.94 -3.97 -24.00
C VAL A 491 18.33 -3.81 -22.53
N LEU A 492 18.42 -4.90 -21.77
CA LEU A 492 18.83 -4.88 -20.36
C LEU A 492 20.27 -4.36 -20.20
N ARG A 493 21.20 -4.77 -21.06
CA ARG A 493 22.57 -4.26 -21.05
C ARG A 493 22.66 -2.77 -21.38
N SER A 494 21.80 -2.26 -22.28
CA SER A 494 21.71 -0.82 -22.56
C SER A 494 21.22 -0.01 -21.35
N LEU A 495 20.50 -0.65 -20.41
CA LEU A 495 20.09 -0.08 -19.11
C LEU A 495 21.19 -0.22 -18.04
N GLN A 496 22.38 -0.71 -18.41
CA GLN A 496 23.50 -1.03 -17.52
C GLN A 496 23.19 -2.10 -16.47
N TRP A 497 22.37 -3.10 -16.84
CA TRP A 497 22.23 -4.31 -16.05
C TRP A 497 23.37 -5.28 -16.37
N SER A 498 23.87 -5.99 -15.36
CA SER A 498 24.72 -7.15 -15.61
C SER A 498 23.84 -8.36 -15.89
N THR A 499 24.11 -9.09 -16.97
CA THR A 499 23.32 -10.27 -17.35
C THR A 499 24.19 -11.50 -17.51
N ARG A 500 23.66 -12.66 -17.11
CA ARG A 500 24.28 -13.99 -17.27
C ARG A 500 23.21 -14.97 -17.73
N LEU A 501 23.55 -15.81 -18.71
CA LEU A 501 22.71 -16.91 -19.13
C LEU A 501 23.13 -18.17 -18.35
N TYR A 502 22.18 -18.87 -17.75
CA TYR A 502 22.39 -20.08 -16.99
C TYR A 502 21.68 -21.26 -17.67
N GLU A 503 22.43 -22.35 -17.89
CA GLU A 503 21.97 -23.59 -18.52
C GLU A 503 21.26 -23.42 -19.88
N GLY A 504 21.53 -22.32 -20.60
CA GLY A 504 20.85 -22.01 -21.86
C GLY A 504 19.33 -21.74 -21.74
N GLN A 505 18.79 -21.66 -20.52
CA GLN A 505 17.35 -21.56 -20.26
C GLN A 505 16.96 -20.33 -19.46
N PHE A 506 17.83 -19.87 -18.55
CA PHE A 506 17.52 -18.80 -17.61
C PHE A 506 18.42 -17.60 -17.81
N LEU A 507 17.83 -16.45 -18.14
CA LEU A 507 18.53 -15.17 -18.12
C LEU A 507 18.45 -14.58 -16.71
N VAL A 508 19.59 -14.48 -16.05
CA VAL A 508 19.74 -13.81 -14.76
C VAL A 508 20.27 -12.40 -14.99
N GLY A 509 19.51 -11.40 -14.61
CA GLY A 509 19.90 -9.99 -14.65
C GLY A 509 20.07 -9.43 -13.24
N LYS A 510 21.10 -8.61 -13.02
CA LYS A 510 21.23 -7.78 -11.81
C LYS A 510 21.23 -6.32 -12.20
N LYS A 511 20.33 -5.57 -11.58
CA LYS A 511 20.13 -4.16 -11.88
C LYS A 511 21.17 -3.29 -11.20
N GLY A 512 21.80 -2.39 -11.97
CA GLY A 512 22.71 -1.38 -11.45
C GLY A 512 22.02 -0.14 -10.85
N PHE A 513 22.83 0.77 -10.33
CA PHE A 513 22.38 2.09 -9.83
C PHE A 513 22.33 3.18 -10.90
N TRP A 514 22.77 2.87 -12.12
CA TRP A 514 22.89 3.86 -13.18
C TRP A 514 21.55 4.46 -13.58
N ARG A 515 21.56 5.77 -13.86
CA ARG A 515 20.47 6.52 -14.48
C ARG A 515 21.02 7.53 -15.48
N PRO A 516 20.30 7.83 -16.57
CA PRO A 516 20.71 8.85 -17.53
C PRO A 516 20.75 10.23 -16.85
N LYS A 517 21.75 11.04 -17.22
CA LYS A 517 21.84 12.45 -16.79
C LYS A 517 20.74 13.28 -17.48
N TYR A 518 20.29 14.33 -16.81
CA TYR A 518 19.17 15.19 -17.23
C TYR A 518 19.45 16.05 -18.47
#